data_AF-A0A956SN10-F1
#
_entry.id   AF-A0A956SN10-F1
#
_cell.length_a   1.000
_cell.length_b   1.000
_cell.length_c   1.000
_cell.angle_alpha   90.00
_cell.angle_beta   90.00
_cell.angle_gamma   90.00
#
_symmetry.space_group_name_H-M   'P 1'
#
loop_
_entity.id
_entity.type
_entity.pdbx_description
1 polymer ?
#
loop_
_entity_poly.entity_id
_entity_poly.type
_entity_poly.pdbx_seq_one_letter_code
_entity_poly.pdbx_strand_id
1 'polypeptide(L)'
;MNILLLSAGFVGLVIAGLTIHYLLGGLLAVSSFAGYFFLNGNGEWFPIVIFILGILLLILEVFIPNFGVAGVLGGLLLFGGIYLNYGDAGQSLFDLSIAGIISVVLAIILLKKGYSFGNFKKLILEENMTKVGGYSSNKDYTDYLGKKGISTTTLRPAGKVAFDDTELDVLSSGEQIEPNTSVEVIKVEGSKIIVRRVS
;
A
#
# COMPACT_ATOMS: atom_id res chain seq x y z
N MET A 1 -26.81 13.58 18.79
CA MET A 1 -25.37 13.87 19.00
C MET A 1 -24.50 12.60 18.95
N ASN A 2 -25.04 11.43 19.31
CA ASN A 2 -24.25 10.22 19.57
C ASN A 2 -23.76 9.49 18.32
N ILE A 3 -24.55 9.55 17.24
CA ILE A 3 -24.22 8.92 15.96
C ILE A 3 -22.94 9.49 15.33
N LEU A 4 -22.64 10.76 15.60
CA LEU A 4 -21.43 11.44 15.10
C LEU A 4 -20.16 10.87 15.74
N LEU A 5 -20.19 10.56 17.04
CA LEU A 5 -19.07 9.93 17.74
C LEU A 5 -18.87 8.49 17.25
N LEU A 6 -19.94 7.72 17.11
CA LEU A 6 -19.85 6.35 16.62
C LEU A 6 -19.28 6.31 15.19
N SER A 7 -19.83 7.14 14.30
CA SER A 7 -19.33 7.27 12.92
C SER A 7 -17.89 7.77 12.84
N ALA A 8 -17.52 8.80 13.61
CA ALA A 8 -16.13 9.26 13.69
C ALA A 8 -15.19 8.14 14.17
N GLY A 9 -15.66 7.30 15.09
CA GLY A 9 -14.92 6.14 15.58
C GLY A 9 -14.62 5.13 14.48
N PHE A 10 -15.65 4.70 13.74
CA PHE A 10 -15.46 3.77 12.62
C PHE A 10 -14.68 4.39 11.44
N VAL A 11 -14.89 5.67 11.15
CA VAL A 11 -14.05 6.42 10.19
C VAL A 11 -12.59 6.41 10.62
N GLY A 12 -12.32 6.61 11.91
CA GLY A 12 -10.99 6.48 12.50
C GLY A 12 -10.38 5.10 12.25
N LEU A 13 -11.14 4.02 12.43
CA LEU A 13 -10.69 2.65 12.13
C LEU A 13 -10.35 2.46 10.65
N VAL A 14 -11.18 2.98 9.73
CA VAL A 14 -10.92 2.90 8.28
C VAL A 14 -9.64 3.66 7.91
N ILE A 15 -9.45 4.86 8.45
CA ILE A 15 -8.21 5.64 8.27
C ILE A 15 -7.03 4.88 8.86
N ALA A 16 -7.21 4.26 10.03
CA ALA A 16 -6.16 3.53 10.71
C ALA A 16 -5.67 2.31 9.91
N GLY A 17 -6.61 1.57 9.30
CA GLY A 17 -6.31 0.37 8.53
C GLY A 17 -5.78 0.63 7.11
N LEU A 18 -6.28 1.66 6.43
CA LEU A 18 -5.98 1.89 5.00
C LEU A 18 -4.88 2.93 4.75
N THR A 19 -4.67 3.89 5.66
CA THR A 19 -3.75 5.01 5.42
C THR A 19 -2.44 4.89 6.19
N ILE A 20 -1.44 5.66 5.78
CA ILE A 20 -0.16 5.75 6.51
C ILE A 20 -0.29 6.41 7.89
N HIS A 21 -1.39 7.11 8.13
CA HIS A 21 -1.68 7.83 9.37
C HIS A 21 -2.38 6.93 10.41
N TYR A 22 -1.88 5.70 10.57
CA TYR A 22 -2.52 4.68 11.41
C TYR A 22 -2.72 5.14 12.86
N LEU A 23 -1.75 5.89 13.40
CA LEU A 23 -1.78 6.40 14.77
C LEU A 23 -2.85 7.49 14.96
N LEU A 24 -3.03 8.38 13.98
CA LEU A 24 -4.06 9.41 14.03
C LEU A 24 -5.46 8.80 13.89
N GLY A 25 -5.64 7.85 12.97
CA GLY A 25 -6.91 7.12 12.82
C GLY A 25 -7.25 6.33 14.09
N GLY A 26 -6.27 5.66 14.69
CA GLY A 26 -6.44 4.91 15.93
C GLY A 26 -6.82 5.80 17.12
N LEU A 27 -6.15 6.95 17.29
CA LEU A 27 -6.50 7.91 18.34
C LEU A 27 -7.90 8.48 18.14
N LEU A 28 -8.29 8.81 16.91
CA LEU A 28 -9.64 9.25 16.59
C LEU A 28 -10.67 8.17 16.94
N ALA A 29 -10.39 6.91 16.58
CA ALA A 29 -11.25 5.78 16.90
C ALA A 29 -11.47 5.63 18.41
N VAL A 30 -10.37 5.53 19.16
CA VAL A 30 -10.40 5.33 20.61
C VAL A 30 -11.09 6.50 21.32
N SER A 31 -10.72 7.74 21.00
CA SER A 31 -11.33 8.92 21.63
C SER A 31 -12.82 9.04 21.32
N SER A 32 -13.24 8.74 20.08
CA SER A 32 -14.64 8.82 19.69
C SER A 32 -15.48 7.71 20.31
N PHE A 33 -14.98 6.47 20.37
CA PHE A 33 -15.68 5.38 21.06
C PHE A 33 -15.72 5.60 22.58
N ALA A 34 -14.63 6.04 23.20
CA ALA A 34 -14.63 6.39 24.61
C ALA A 34 -15.64 7.51 24.90
N GLY A 35 -15.67 8.56 24.08
CA GLY A 35 -16.67 9.62 24.17
C GLY A 35 -18.11 9.12 24.00
N TYR A 36 -18.33 8.19 23.05
CA TYR A 36 -19.65 7.58 22.83
C TYR A 36 -20.16 6.86 24.07
N PHE A 37 -19.35 5.96 24.65
CA PHE A 37 -19.73 5.21 25.86
C PHE A 37 -19.76 6.07 27.12
N PHE A 38 -18.91 7.09 27.23
CA PHE A 38 -18.92 7.98 28.39
C PHE A 38 -20.15 8.89 28.43
N LEU A 39 -20.55 9.45 27.30
CA LEU A 39 -21.68 10.39 27.23
C LEU A 39 -23.04 9.70 27.29
N ASN A 40 -23.09 8.40 26.98
CA ASN A 40 -24.33 7.68 26.78
C ASN A 40 -24.46 6.39 27.56
N GLY A 41 -23.38 5.93 28.16
CA GLY A 41 -23.40 4.73 28.96
C GLY A 41 -23.96 4.99 30.33
N ASN A 42 -24.55 3.94 30.88
CA ASN A 42 -25.08 3.92 32.24
C ASN A 42 -23.97 3.75 33.30
N GLY A 43 -22.70 3.95 32.94
CA GLY A 43 -21.53 3.72 33.79
C GLY A 43 -21.06 2.26 33.84
N GLU A 44 -21.66 1.37 33.05
CA GLU A 44 -21.26 -0.04 33.00
C GLU A 44 -20.06 -0.27 32.08
N TRP A 45 -19.11 -1.07 32.55
CA TRP A 45 -17.91 -1.43 31.79
C TRP A 45 -18.14 -2.64 30.86
N PHE A 46 -19.16 -3.46 31.15
CA PHE A 46 -19.45 -4.68 30.41
C PHE A 46 -19.82 -4.44 28.93
N PRO A 47 -20.67 -3.45 28.57
CA PRO A 47 -20.95 -3.12 27.17
C PRO A 47 -19.70 -2.72 26.37
N ILE A 48 -18.77 -2.02 27.02
CA ILE A 48 -17.51 -1.57 26.42
C ILE A 48 -16.64 -2.78 26.04
N VAL A 49 -16.53 -3.77 26.93
CA VAL A 49 -15.74 -4.98 26.67
C VAL A 49 -16.30 -5.77 25.50
N ILE A 50 -17.62 -5.96 25.46
CA ILE A 50 -18.30 -6.64 24.33
C ILE A 50 -18.04 -5.89 23.03
N PHE A 51 -18.17 -4.57 23.03
CA PHE A 51 -17.94 -3.75 21.86
C PHE A 51 -16.49 -3.84 21.35
N ILE A 52 -15.51 -3.75 22.25
CA ILE A 52 -14.08 -3.91 21.92
C ILE A 52 -13.80 -5.29 21.34
N LEU A 53 -14.35 -6.37 21.94
CA LEU A 53 -14.24 -7.71 21.38
C LEU A 53 -14.82 -7.79 19.96
N GLY A 54 -15.95 -7.12 19.72
CA GLY A 54 -16.53 -7.00 18.37
C GLY A 54 -15.58 -6.33 17.37
N ILE A 55 -14.95 -5.21 17.75
CA ILE A 55 -13.94 -4.55 16.92
C ILE A 55 -12.76 -5.48 16.64
N LEU A 56 -12.24 -6.16 17.66
CA LEU A 56 -11.10 -7.08 17.51
C LEU A 56 -11.41 -8.23 16.55
N LEU A 57 -12.62 -8.80 16.60
CA LEU A 57 -13.06 -9.82 15.65
C LEU A 57 -13.16 -9.29 14.22
N LEU A 58 -13.67 -8.06 14.02
CA LEU A 58 -13.67 -7.44 12.69
C LEU A 58 -12.26 -7.21 12.16
N ILE A 59 -11.35 -6.71 13.01
CA ILE A 59 -9.94 -6.52 12.66
C ILE A 59 -9.33 -7.88 12.26
N LEU A 60 -9.59 -8.94 13.04
CA LEU A 60 -9.10 -10.27 12.75
C LEU A 60 -9.60 -10.78 11.39
N GLU A 61 -10.89 -10.60 11.06
CA GLU A 61 -11.45 -11.00 9.74
C GLU A 61 -10.75 -10.26 8.59
N VAL A 62 -10.35 -9.00 8.76
CA VAL A 62 -9.61 -8.25 7.73
C VAL A 62 -8.22 -8.83 7.49
N PHE A 63 -7.53 -9.32 8.53
CA PHE A 63 -6.19 -9.92 8.39
C PHE A 63 -6.22 -11.41 7.99
N ILE A 64 -7.21 -12.16 8.45
CA ILE A 64 -7.40 -13.58 8.18
C ILE A 64 -8.82 -13.76 7.64
N PRO A 65 -9.03 -13.56 6.32
CA PRO A 65 -10.33 -13.73 5.70
C PRO A 65 -10.70 -15.23 5.74
N ASN A 66 -11.43 -15.65 6.78
CA ASN A 66 -11.60 -17.06 7.09
C ASN A 66 -12.87 -17.62 6.44
N PHE A 67 -13.98 -16.88 6.50
CA PHE A 67 -15.26 -17.20 5.80
C PHE A 67 -16.34 -16.13 6.06
N GLY A 68 -16.01 -15.01 6.73
CA GLY A 68 -16.98 -14.04 7.23
C GLY A 68 -17.56 -14.34 8.61
N VAL A 69 -17.22 -15.47 9.24
CA VAL A 69 -17.76 -15.86 10.56
C VAL A 69 -17.32 -14.90 11.66
N ALA A 70 -16.04 -14.51 11.69
CA ALA A 70 -15.56 -13.53 12.65
C ALA A 70 -16.15 -12.14 12.35
N GLY A 71 -16.38 -11.84 11.06
CA GLY A 71 -17.14 -10.66 10.62
C GLY A 71 -18.56 -10.59 11.19
N VAL A 72 -19.35 -11.67 11.05
CA VAL A 72 -20.74 -11.73 11.54
C VAL A 72 -20.78 -11.69 13.06
N LEU A 73 -19.95 -12.48 13.73
CA LEU A 73 -19.85 -12.46 15.20
C LEU A 73 -19.40 -11.10 15.71
N GLY A 74 -18.41 -10.48 15.05
CA GLY A 74 -17.95 -9.13 15.36
C GLY A 74 -19.08 -8.10 15.23
N GLY A 75 -19.84 -8.15 14.15
CA GLY A 75 -21.02 -7.29 13.95
C GLY A 75 -22.10 -7.48 15.03
N LEU A 76 -22.39 -8.72 15.41
CA LEU A 76 -23.32 -9.02 16.50
C LEU A 76 -22.82 -8.50 17.85
N LEU A 77 -21.53 -8.60 18.15
CA LEU A 77 -20.94 -8.05 19.37
C LEU A 77 -20.94 -6.52 19.35
N LEU A 78 -20.69 -5.86 18.21
CA LEU A 78 -20.81 -4.40 18.10
C LEU A 78 -22.24 -3.95 18.39
N PHE A 79 -23.22 -4.61 17.78
CA PHE A 79 -24.63 -4.34 18.06
C PHE A 79 -24.96 -4.59 19.54
N GLY A 80 -24.52 -5.74 20.09
CA GLY A 80 -24.75 -6.10 21.49
C GLY A 80 -24.15 -5.09 22.47
N GLY A 81 -22.92 -4.61 22.22
CA GLY A 81 -22.27 -3.60 23.04
C GLY A 81 -22.99 -2.25 23.02
N ILE A 82 -23.50 -1.83 21.86
CA ILE A 82 -24.31 -0.61 21.76
C ILE A 82 -25.68 -0.81 22.42
N TYR A 83 -26.34 -1.93 22.16
CA TYR A 83 -27.65 -2.25 22.71
C TYR A 83 -27.63 -2.33 24.23
N LEU A 84 -26.65 -3.01 24.82
CA LEU A 84 -26.50 -3.08 26.28
C LEU A 84 -26.17 -1.73 26.90
N ASN A 85 -25.60 -0.80 26.14
CA ASN A 85 -25.29 0.54 26.61
C ASN A 85 -26.53 1.44 26.71
N TYR A 86 -27.45 1.38 25.73
CA TYR A 86 -28.63 2.27 25.68
C TYR A 86 -29.96 1.60 26.03
N GLY A 87 -30.05 0.27 25.89
CA GLY A 87 -31.29 -0.49 26.06
C GLY A 87 -32.30 -0.38 24.91
N ASP A 88 -32.03 0.44 23.89
CA ASP A 88 -32.91 0.64 22.73
C ASP A 88 -32.35 -0.05 21.48
N ALA A 89 -33.01 -1.12 21.03
CA ALA A 89 -32.60 -1.88 19.86
C ALA A 89 -32.77 -1.11 18.55
N GLY A 90 -33.81 -0.28 18.43
CA GLY A 90 -34.08 0.50 17.23
C GLY A 90 -33.01 1.59 17.01
N GLN A 91 -32.70 2.34 18.07
CA GLN A 91 -31.65 3.35 18.04
C GLN A 91 -30.28 2.71 17.81
N SER A 92 -29.98 1.59 18.46
CA SER A 92 -28.70 0.87 18.31
C SER A 92 -28.48 0.41 16.87
N LEU A 93 -29.52 -0.14 16.24
CA LEU A 93 -29.45 -0.59 14.86
C LEU A 93 -29.30 0.59 13.89
N PHE A 94 -30.04 1.67 14.13
CA PHE A 94 -29.98 2.88 13.32
C PHE A 94 -28.58 3.53 13.39
N ASP A 95 -28.04 3.70 14.59
CA ASP A 95 -26.71 4.26 14.82
C ASP A 95 -25.61 3.43 14.14
N LEU A 96 -25.63 2.11 14.35
CA LEU A 96 -24.66 1.20 13.76
C LEU A 96 -24.76 1.17 12.23
N SER A 97 -25.96 1.22 11.67
CA SER A 97 -26.19 1.21 10.22
C SER A 97 -25.62 2.45 9.56
N ILE A 98 -25.90 3.65 10.09
CA ILE A 98 -25.38 4.90 9.54
C ILE A 98 -23.85 4.97 9.68
N ALA A 99 -23.31 4.63 10.85
CA ALA A 99 -21.87 4.61 11.07
C ALA A 99 -21.16 3.61 10.15
N GLY A 100 -21.75 2.43 9.96
CA GLY A 100 -21.28 1.41 9.04
C GLY A 100 -21.28 1.88 7.58
N ILE A 101 -22.39 2.46 7.10
CA ILE A 101 -22.51 2.98 5.73
C ILE A 101 -21.44 4.05 5.45
N ILE A 102 -21.30 5.03 6.34
CA ILE A 102 -20.29 6.10 6.20
C ILE A 102 -18.88 5.49 6.08
N SER A 103 -18.59 4.51 6.91
CA SER A 103 -17.27 3.86 6.97
C SER A 103 -16.99 3.01 5.74
N VAL A 104 -17.99 2.27 5.24
CA VAL A 104 -17.87 1.50 3.99
C VAL A 104 -17.68 2.43 2.79
N VAL A 105 -18.45 3.52 2.70
CA VAL A 105 -18.29 4.51 1.63
C VAL A 105 -16.89 5.11 1.64
N LEU A 106 -16.39 5.51 2.82
CA LEU A 106 -15.04 6.02 2.96
C LEU A 106 -13.99 4.97 2.57
N ALA A 107 -14.13 3.74 3.03
CA ALA A 107 -13.22 2.64 2.70
C ALA A 107 -13.15 2.43 1.18
N ILE A 108 -14.30 2.39 0.48
CA ILE A 108 -14.35 2.26 -0.98
C ILE A 108 -13.64 3.44 -1.66
N ILE A 109 -13.85 4.68 -1.21
CA ILE A 109 -13.19 5.86 -1.78
C ILE A 109 -11.66 5.77 -1.62
N LEU A 110 -11.18 5.38 -0.43
CA LEU A 110 -9.75 5.25 -0.15
C LEU A 110 -9.13 4.11 -0.97
N LEU A 111 -9.78 2.96 -1.05
CA LEU A 111 -9.33 1.84 -1.88
C LEU A 111 -9.25 2.25 -3.37
N LYS A 112 -10.25 2.96 -3.89
CA LYS A 112 -10.22 3.49 -5.27
C LYS A 112 -9.11 4.50 -5.52
N LYS A 113 -8.68 5.23 -4.48
CA LYS A 113 -7.57 6.19 -4.55
C LYS A 113 -6.19 5.51 -4.43
N GLY A 114 -6.13 4.19 -4.29
CA GLY A 114 -4.89 3.41 -4.24
C GLY A 114 -4.31 3.21 -2.84
N TYR A 115 -5.08 3.48 -1.79
CA TYR A 115 -4.69 3.07 -0.43
C TYR A 115 -4.90 1.56 -0.26
N SER A 116 -4.02 0.89 0.47
CA SER A 116 -4.10 -0.55 0.72
C SER A 116 -3.67 -0.89 2.15
N PHE A 117 -4.21 -2.01 2.67
CA PHE A 117 -3.77 -2.66 3.91
C PHE A 117 -2.35 -3.23 3.73
N GLY A 118 -1.34 -2.37 3.63
CA GLY A 118 -0.02 -2.81 3.19
C GLY A 118 0.99 -1.72 2.81
N ASN A 119 0.68 -0.45 3.04
CA ASN A 119 1.63 0.64 2.81
C ASN A 119 2.85 0.63 3.78
N PHE A 120 3.08 -0.48 4.51
CA PHE A 120 4.35 -0.79 5.18
C PHE A 120 5.49 -1.10 4.20
N LYS A 121 5.22 -1.35 2.91
CA LYS A 121 6.30 -1.53 1.90
C LYS A 121 7.09 -0.26 1.57
N LYS A 122 6.70 0.91 2.09
CA LYS A 122 7.51 2.14 1.99
C LYS A 122 8.45 2.37 3.18
N LEU A 123 8.57 1.38 4.05
CA LEU A 123 9.63 1.26 5.05
C LEU A 123 10.55 0.07 4.74
N ILE A 124 10.68 -0.30 3.45
CA ILE A 124 11.96 -0.84 3.00
C ILE A 124 12.93 0.31 3.21
N LEU A 125 13.74 0.16 4.25
CA LEU A 125 15.05 0.78 4.43
C LEU A 125 15.50 1.48 3.15
N GLU A 126 15.31 2.79 3.13
CA GLU A 126 16.17 3.71 2.40
C GLU A 126 17.49 3.77 3.19
N GLU A 127 18.11 2.60 3.45
CA GLU A 127 19.45 2.52 3.99
C GLU A 127 20.39 2.15 2.85
N ASN A 128 21.29 3.11 2.65
CA ASN A 128 22.50 3.05 1.84
C ASN A 128 22.25 3.08 0.33
N MET A 129 22.07 4.29 -0.21
CA MET A 129 23.24 4.95 -0.80
C MET A 129 23.15 6.46 -0.57
N THR A 130 23.92 6.92 0.40
CA THR A 130 24.53 8.25 0.41
C THR A 130 24.81 8.73 -1.00
N LYS A 131 24.08 9.77 -1.42
CA LYS A 131 24.52 10.87 -2.28
C LYS A 131 25.84 10.62 -3.05
N VAL A 132 25.81 9.80 -4.10
CA VAL A 132 26.75 9.92 -5.23
C VAL A 132 26.00 9.54 -6.51
N GLY A 133 25.69 10.54 -7.34
CA GLY A 133 25.33 10.36 -8.74
C GLY A 133 23.84 10.13 -9.02
N GLY A 134 23.15 11.20 -9.39
CA GLY A 134 21.74 11.16 -9.75
C GLY A 134 21.40 10.16 -10.86
N TYR A 135 20.40 9.33 -10.61
CA TYR A 135 19.69 8.57 -11.61
C TYR A 135 18.18 8.80 -11.44
N SER A 136 17.77 10.03 -11.70
CA SER A 136 16.41 10.33 -12.13
C SER A 136 16.52 11.05 -13.45
N SER A 137 16.47 10.28 -14.52
CA SER A 137 15.75 10.64 -15.74
C SER A 137 15.79 9.42 -16.63
N ASN A 138 14.66 9.15 -17.25
CA ASN A 138 14.51 8.34 -18.44
C ASN A 138 15.65 8.70 -19.42
N LYS A 139 16.81 8.03 -19.35
CA LYS A 139 17.92 8.22 -20.30
C LYS A 139 17.46 7.57 -21.59
N ASP A 140 16.92 8.39 -22.47
CA ASP A 140 16.54 7.99 -23.80
C ASP A 140 17.85 7.80 -24.59
N TYR A 141 18.31 6.55 -24.74
CA TYR A 141 19.54 6.24 -25.48
C TYR A 141 19.31 6.19 -26.99
N THR A 142 18.19 6.74 -27.48
CA THR A 142 17.85 6.76 -28.91
C THR A 142 18.98 7.40 -29.75
N ASP A 143 19.74 8.33 -29.17
CA ASP A 143 20.92 8.97 -29.82
C ASP A 143 22.07 8.00 -30.12
N TYR A 144 22.08 6.81 -29.51
CA TYR A 144 23.10 5.78 -29.75
C TYR A 144 22.70 4.82 -30.88
N LEU A 145 21.49 4.91 -31.41
CA LEU A 145 21.05 4.03 -32.49
C LEU A 145 21.91 4.24 -33.75
N GLY A 146 22.51 3.16 -34.26
CA GLY A 146 23.47 3.21 -35.38
C GLY A 146 24.89 3.63 -35.01
N LYS A 147 25.19 3.95 -33.73
CA LYS A 147 26.58 4.21 -33.31
C LYS A 147 27.37 2.91 -33.24
N LYS A 148 28.66 3.02 -33.58
CA LYS A 148 29.65 1.94 -33.43
C LYS A 148 30.45 2.12 -32.16
N GLY A 149 30.75 1.02 -31.50
CA GLY A 149 31.57 0.96 -30.29
C GLY A 149 32.47 -0.27 -30.29
N ILE A 150 33.26 -0.42 -29.22
CA ILE A 150 34.13 -1.57 -29.00
C ILE A 150 33.70 -2.25 -27.71
N SER A 151 33.48 -3.57 -27.74
CA SER A 151 33.18 -4.35 -26.54
C SER A 151 34.36 -4.32 -25.57
N THR A 152 34.12 -3.94 -24.31
CA THR A 152 35.14 -4.02 -23.25
C THR A 152 35.11 -5.40 -22.59
N THR A 153 33.92 -5.99 -22.49
CA THR A 153 33.71 -7.32 -21.91
C THR A 153 33.10 -8.26 -22.94
N THR A 154 33.19 -9.57 -22.69
CA THR A 154 32.44 -10.55 -23.46
C THR A 154 30.93 -10.30 -23.29
N LEU A 155 30.18 -10.21 -24.38
CA LEU A 155 28.72 -10.02 -24.37
C LEU A 155 28.03 -11.39 -24.42
N ARG A 156 27.36 -11.81 -23.33
CA ARG A 156 26.62 -13.09 -23.23
C ARG A 156 25.42 -13.06 -22.25
N PRO A 157 24.21 -12.67 -22.68
CA PRO A 157 23.96 -11.70 -23.73
C PRO A 157 24.27 -10.27 -23.27
N ALA A 158 24.45 -10.02 -21.96
CA ALA A 158 24.80 -8.71 -21.43
C ALA A 158 26.31 -8.52 -21.35
N GLY A 159 26.75 -7.26 -21.44
CA GLY A 159 28.09 -6.82 -21.08
C GLY A 159 28.29 -5.35 -21.46
N LYS A 160 29.54 -4.91 -21.57
CA LYS A 160 29.89 -3.49 -21.71
C LYS A 160 30.51 -3.18 -23.05
N VAL A 161 30.13 -2.03 -23.60
CA VAL A 161 30.69 -1.48 -24.84
C VAL A 161 31.07 -0.04 -24.59
N ALA A 162 32.28 0.32 -25.02
CA ALA A 162 32.74 1.69 -25.11
C ALA A 162 32.21 2.33 -26.40
N PHE A 163 31.38 3.36 -26.25
CA PHE A 163 30.94 4.25 -27.33
C PHE A 163 31.57 5.62 -27.11
N ASP A 164 32.44 6.04 -28.03
CA ASP A 164 33.24 7.25 -27.90
C ASP A 164 34.03 7.23 -26.57
N ASP A 165 33.67 8.10 -25.61
CA ASP A 165 34.33 8.24 -24.29
C ASP A 165 33.44 7.74 -23.13
N THR A 166 32.37 6.99 -23.45
CA THR A 166 31.39 6.50 -22.46
C THR A 166 31.20 4.99 -22.58
N GLU A 167 31.37 4.29 -21.46
CA GLU A 167 31.08 2.86 -21.38
C GLU A 167 29.62 2.64 -20.97
N LEU A 168 28.88 1.87 -21.77
CA LEU A 168 27.46 1.58 -21.56
C LEU A 168 27.21 0.08 -21.48
N ASP A 169 26.22 -0.29 -20.67
CA ASP A 169 25.71 -1.66 -20.59
C ASP A 169 24.82 -1.94 -21.81
N VAL A 170 25.13 -3.01 -22.53
CA VAL A 170 24.43 -3.41 -23.75
C VAL A 170 24.06 -4.89 -23.73
N LEU A 171 23.14 -5.26 -24.62
CA LEU A 171 22.72 -6.62 -24.88
C LEU A 171 23.10 -7.03 -26.30
N SER A 172 23.76 -8.16 -26.48
CA SER A 172 23.98 -8.76 -27.81
C SER A 172 22.66 -9.25 -28.41
N SER A 173 22.50 -9.15 -29.72
CA SER A 173 21.34 -9.65 -30.49
C SER A 173 21.21 -11.19 -30.57
N GLY A 174 21.88 -11.94 -29.69
CA GLY A 174 21.82 -13.40 -29.62
C GLY A 174 23.15 -14.11 -29.90
N GLU A 175 24.14 -13.39 -30.43
CA GLU A 175 25.50 -13.91 -30.65
C GLU A 175 26.42 -13.52 -29.48
N GLN A 176 27.28 -14.45 -29.09
CA GLN A 176 28.38 -14.14 -28.19
C GLN A 176 29.40 -13.24 -28.90
N ILE A 177 29.75 -12.12 -28.28
CA ILE A 177 30.75 -11.18 -28.80
C ILE A 177 31.92 -11.14 -27.83
N GLU A 178 33.13 -11.42 -28.33
CA GLU A 178 34.37 -11.35 -27.54
C GLU A 178 34.73 -9.90 -27.19
N PRO A 179 35.52 -9.64 -26.13
CA PRO A 179 36.03 -8.31 -25.85
C PRO A 179 36.93 -7.82 -27.01
N ASN A 180 37.08 -6.51 -27.12
CA ASN A 180 37.79 -5.80 -28.19
C ASN A 180 37.22 -6.04 -29.60
N THR A 181 35.92 -6.31 -29.69
CA THR A 181 35.22 -6.51 -30.98
C THR A 181 34.38 -5.28 -31.31
N SER A 182 34.40 -4.83 -32.56
CA SER A 182 33.54 -3.73 -33.01
C SER A 182 32.07 -4.16 -33.08
N VAL A 183 31.19 -3.33 -32.52
CA VAL A 183 29.75 -3.57 -32.46
C VAL A 183 28.98 -2.32 -32.84
N GLU A 184 27.75 -2.50 -33.33
CA GLU A 184 26.84 -1.42 -33.70
C GLU A 184 25.51 -1.59 -32.98
N VAL A 185 24.94 -0.47 -32.52
CA VAL A 185 23.61 -0.45 -31.90
C VAL A 185 22.54 -0.63 -32.96
N ILE A 186 21.85 -1.76 -32.90
CA ILE A 186 20.78 -2.09 -33.85
C ILE A 186 19.39 -1.69 -33.33
N LYS A 187 19.22 -1.56 -32.01
CA LYS A 187 17.93 -1.28 -31.40
C LYS A 187 18.10 -0.71 -29.99
N VAL A 188 17.23 0.23 -29.63
CA VAL A 188 17.15 0.81 -28.28
C VAL A 188 15.72 0.63 -27.77
N GLU A 189 15.57 0.02 -26.60
CA GLU A 189 14.30 -0.16 -25.89
C GLU A 189 14.39 0.50 -24.51
N GLY A 190 14.12 1.81 -24.46
CA GLY A 190 14.25 2.62 -23.24
C GLY A 190 15.68 2.60 -22.71
N SER A 191 15.91 1.94 -21.58
CA SER A 191 17.24 1.78 -20.97
C SER A 191 18.07 0.63 -21.53
N LYS A 192 17.52 -0.20 -22.43
CA LYS A 192 18.21 -1.35 -23.02
C LYS A 192 18.76 -1.00 -24.40
N ILE A 193 20.08 -1.10 -24.57
CA ILE A 193 20.76 -0.93 -25.85
C ILE A 193 21.10 -2.31 -26.39
N ILE A 194 20.64 -2.64 -27.59
CA ILE A 194 20.90 -3.92 -28.24
C ILE A 194 21.91 -3.72 -29.37
N VAL A 195 23.00 -4.49 -29.34
CA VAL A 195 24.12 -4.40 -30.28
C VAL A 195 24.31 -5.70 -31.06
N ARG A 196 24.91 -5.57 -32.24
CA ARG A 196 25.39 -6.70 -33.05
C ARG A 196 26.84 -6.45 -33.45
N ARG A 197 27.59 -7.54 -33.65
CA ARG A 197 28.95 -7.47 -34.21
C ARG A 197 28.93 -6.82 -35.59
N VAL A 198 29.83 -5.85 -35.80
CA VAL A 198 30.12 -5.32 -37.13
C VAL A 198 31.18 -6.24 -37.74
N SER A 199 30.87 -6.80 -38.92
CA SER A 199 31.84 -7.57 -39.72
C SER A 199 32.74 -6.62 -40.51
#